data_AF-A0A257NJA6-F1
#
_entry.id   AF-A0A257NJA6-F1
#
_cell.length_a   1.000
_cell.length_b   1.000
_cell.length_c   1.000
_cell.angle_alpha   90.00
_cell.angle_beta   90.00
_cell.angle_gamma   90.00
#
_symmetry.space_group_name_H-M   'P 1'
#
loop_
_entity.id
_entity.type
_entity.pdbx_description
1 polymer ?
#
loop_
_entity_poly.entity_id
_entity_poly.type
_entity_poly.pdbx_seq_one_letter_code
_entity_poly.pdbx_strand_id
1 'polypeptide(L)'
;AASQTYRKILLQRWQAYRKKGLKGIATYDRGDGKEANPGEELRKATQDSKVLTQYFPELYKALLNYPSPLPVGAEEKFFWLNREVQSRPTAILVHRVMLRMGTGELILSRQFYAGHSYNSNQLTVVCLPYRDGSLVFYMNRTFTDQVAGSGGSLKHSIGNEQERDEITKLLKNLRKAIQ
;
A
#
# COMPACT_ATOMS: atom_id res chain seq x y z
N ALA A 1 21.95 -17.89 -11.53
CA ALA A 1 20.79 -18.77 -11.27
C ALA A 1 19.76 -18.15 -10.30
N ALA A 2 20.12 -17.79 -9.06
CA ALA A 2 19.17 -17.29 -8.04
C ALA A 2 18.30 -16.09 -8.46
N SER A 3 18.85 -15.14 -9.23
CA SER A 3 18.10 -13.96 -9.73
C SER A 3 17.00 -14.32 -10.74
N GLN A 4 17.18 -15.34 -11.58
CA GLN A 4 16.14 -15.76 -12.54
C GLN A 4 14.97 -16.45 -11.85
N THR A 5 15.25 -17.34 -10.89
CA THR A 5 14.21 -17.98 -10.07
C THR A 5 13.39 -16.95 -9.31
N TYR A 6 14.05 -15.96 -8.70
CA TYR A 6 13.35 -14.91 -7.97
C TYR A 6 12.46 -14.06 -8.89
N ARG A 7 12.94 -13.70 -10.09
CA ARG A 7 12.10 -13.02 -11.10
C ARG A 7 10.87 -13.85 -11.50
N LYS A 8 11.01 -15.17 -11.62
CA LYS A 8 9.86 -16.06 -11.89
C LYS A 8 8.84 -16.04 -10.75
N ILE A 9 9.29 -16.06 -9.50
CA ILE A 9 8.42 -15.96 -8.31
C ILE A 9 7.66 -14.63 -8.33
N LEU A 10 8.36 -13.51 -8.55
CA LEU A 10 7.75 -12.18 -8.62
C LEU A 10 6.70 -12.10 -9.75
N LEU A 11 7.03 -12.63 -10.93
CA LEU A 11 6.12 -12.67 -12.07
C LEU A 11 4.86 -13.50 -11.75
N GLN A 12 5.01 -14.69 -11.17
CA GLN A 12 3.89 -15.55 -10.80
C GLN A 12 2.97 -14.86 -9.77
N ARG A 13 3.56 -14.20 -8.75
CA ARG A 13 2.79 -13.45 -7.75
C ARG A 13 2.00 -12.30 -8.37
N TRP A 14 2.63 -11.53 -9.26
CA TRP A 14 1.93 -10.46 -9.99
C TRP A 14 0.81 -11.01 -10.87
N GLN A 15 1.05 -12.08 -11.64
CA GLN A 15 0.04 -12.69 -12.50
C GLN A 15 -1.16 -13.22 -11.69
N ALA A 16 -0.90 -13.85 -10.54
CA ALA A 16 -1.94 -14.35 -9.66
C ALA A 16 -2.81 -13.20 -9.09
N TYR A 17 -2.18 -12.13 -8.60
CA TYR A 17 -2.89 -10.93 -8.14
C TYR A 17 -3.68 -10.27 -9.27
N ARG A 18 -3.08 -10.07 -10.45
CA ARG A 18 -3.76 -9.45 -11.60
C ARG A 18 -5.00 -10.24 -12.03
N LYS A 19 -4.93 -11.57 -11.99
CA LYS A 19 -6.03 -12.46 -12.42
C LYS A 19 -7.15 -12.60 -11.38
N LYS A 20 -6.83 -12.61 -10.08
CA LYS A 20 -7.77 -12.98 -9.00
C LYS A 20 -7.90 -11.92 -7.90
N GLY A 21 -7.25 -10.77 -8.05
CA GLY A 21 -7.13 -9.72 -7.04
C GLY A 21 -6.61 -10.22 -5.71
N LEU A 22 -7.26 -9.81 -4.63
CA LEU A 22 -6.87 -10.16 -3.27
C LEU A 22 -6.87 -11.68 -3.03
N LYS A 23 -7.77 -12.42 -3.69
CA LYS A 23 -7.81 -13.90 -3.61
C LYS A 23 -6.64 -14.57 -4.34
N GLY A 24 -5.93 -13.83 -5.18
CA GLY A 24 -4.74 -14.30 -5.89
C GLY A 24 -3.44 -14.12 -5.12
N ILE A 25 -3.47 -13.42 -3.98
CA ILE A 25 -2.26 -13.21 -3.18
C ILE A 25 -2.05 -14.44 -2.29
N ALA A 26 -1.02 -15.22 -2.60
CA ALA A 26 -0.64 -16.35 -1.76
C ALA A 26 -0.13 -15.87 -0.39
N THR A 27 -0.52 -16.59 0.67
CA THR A 27 0.14 -16.49 1.97
C THR A 27 1.61 -16.86 1.82
N TYR A 28 2.43 -16.44 2.78
CA TYR A 28 3.81 -16.87 2.81
C TYR A 28 4.36 -16.89 4.23
N ASP A 29 5.22 -17.87 4.45
CA ASP A 29 5.97 -18.04 5.69
C ASP A 29 6.89 -16.85 5.92
N ARG A 30 6.91 -16.41 7.18
CA ARG A 30 7.74 -15.31 7.67
C ARG A 30 8.81 -15.78 8.66
N GLY A 31 8.91 -17.09 8.89
CA GLY A 31 9.76 -17.70 9.89
C GLY A 31 9.09 -17.73 11.27
N ASP A 32 9.69 -18.48 12.20
CA ASP A 32 9.24 -18.60 13.60
C ASP A 32 7.76 -18.99 13.77
N GLY A 33 7.23 -19.79 12.85
CA GLY A 33 5.83 -20.22 12.83
C GLY A 33 4.83 -19.11 12.48
N LYS A 34 5.30 -17.95 12.00
CA LYS A 34 4.45 -16.84 11.57
C LYS A 34 4.15 -16.95 10.08
N GLU A 35 2.88 -16.75 9.73
CA GLU A 35 2.44 -16.66 8.33
C GLU A 35 1.84 -15.27 8.07
N ALA A 36 2.18 -14.67 6.93
CA ALA A 36 1.55 -13.45 6.46
C ALA A 36 0.41 -13.77 5.49
N ASN A 37 -0.72 -13.06 5.64
CA ASN A 37 -1.83 -13.09 4.69
C ASN A 37 -2.13 -11.69 4.11
N PRO A 38 -1.32 -11.22 3.14
CA PRO A 38 -1.52 -9.90 2.53
C PRO A 38 -2.90 -9.70 1.90
N GLY A 39 -3.54 -10.76 1.42
CA GLY A 39 -4.88 -10.70 0.83
C GLY A 39 -5.92 -10.23 1.84
N GLU A 40 -5.93 -10.83 3.04
CA GLU A 40 -6.81 -10.42 4.14
C GLU A 40 -6.41 -9.06 4.72
N GLU A 41 -5.10 -8.82 4.89
CA GLU A 41 -4.58 -7.53 5.39
C GLU A 41 -5.04 -6.35 4.52
N LEU A 42 -4.85 -6.45 3.20
CA LEU A 42 -5.25 -5.40 2.25
C LEU A 42 -6.78 -5.29 2.10
N ARG A 43 -7.52 -6.40 2.26
CA ARG A 43 -8.99 -6.36 2.33
C ARG A 43 -9.43 -5.52 3.51
N LYS A 44 -8.89 -5.81 4.70
CA LYS A 44 -9.17 -5.07 5.93
C LYS A 44 -8.79 -3.59 5.81
N ALA A 45 -7.63 -3.29 5.22
CA ALA A 45 -7.21 -1.91 4.97
C ALA A 45 -8.21 -1.12 4.12
N THR A 46 -8.83 -1.79 3.14
CA THR A 46 -9.84 -1.18 2.28
C THR A 46 -11.17 -1.01 3.02
N GLN A 47 -11.63 -2.06 3.71
CA GLN A 47 -12.88 -2.06 4.48
C GLN A 47 -12.91 -1.00 5.58
N ASP A 48 -11.79 -0.81 6.28
CA ASP A 48 -11.70 0.16 7.37
C ASP A 48 -11.53 1.62 6.88
N SER A 49 -11.35 1.85 5.58
CA SER A 49 -11.09 3.19 5.04
C SER A 49 -12.37 3.99 4.84
N LYS A 50 -12.68 4.86 5.82
CA LYS A 50 -13.80 5.80 5.75
C LYS A 50 -13.71 6.75 4.54
N VAL A 51 -12.50 7.14 4.15
CA VAL A 51 -12.31 8.02 2.98
C VAL A 51 -12.76 7.33 1.70
N LEU A 52 -12.40 6.06 1.52
CA LEU A 52 -12.81 5.29 0.34
C LEU A 52 -14.33 5.04 0.36
N THR A 53 -14.90 4.66 1.51
CA THR A 53 -16.33 4.36 1.56
C THR A 53 -17.21 5.60 1.40
N GLN A 54 -16.80 6.76 1.92
CA GLN A 54 -17.60 7.99 1.89
C GLN A 54 -17.40 8.82 0.62
N TYR A 55 -16.15 8.97 0.14
CA TYR A 55 -15.84 9.90 -0.95
C TYR A 55 -15.50 9.20 -2.27
N PHE A 56 -15.13 7.92 -2.24
CA PHE A 56 -14.75 7.16 -3.43
C PHE A 56 -15.44 5.77 -3.50
N PRO A 57 -16.77 5.70 -3.37
CA PRO A 57 -17.50 4.44 -3.19
C PRO A 57 -17.37 3.47 -4.39
N GLU A 58 -17.23 3.99 -5.61
CA GLU A 58 -16.98 3.16 -6.79
C GLU A 58 -15.59 2.52 -6.75
N LEU A 59 -14.58 3.32 -6.42
CA LEU A 59 -13.21 2.82 -6.25
C LEU A 59 -13.12 1.83 -5.09
N TYR A 60 -13.80 2.09 -3.97
CA TYR A 60 -13.91 1.16 -2.86
C TYR A 60 -14.43 -0.22 -3.30
N LYS A 61 -15.55 -0.25 -4.05
CA LYS A 61 -16.13 -1.49 -4.58
C LYS A 61 -15.19 -2.17 -5.57
N ALA A 62 -14.59 -1.41 -6.49
CA ALA A 62 -13.65 -1.95 -7.48
C ALA A 62 -12.41 -2.55 -6.81
N LEU A 63 -11.90 -1.94 -5.75
CA LEU A 63 -10.72 -2.42 -5.02
C LEU A 63 -10.95 -3.69 -4.21
N LEU A 64 -12.15 -3.88 -3.66
CA LEU A 64 -12.53 -5.12 -2.97
C LEU A 64 -12.81 -6.26 -3.94
N ASN A 65 -13.32 -5.95 -5.12
CA ASN A 65 -13.73 -6.92 -6.14
C ASN A 65 -12.75 -7.05 -7.31
N TYR A 66 -11.60 -6.37 -7.23
CA TYR A 66 -10.57 -6.40 -8.27
C TYR A 66 -10.30 -7.87 -8.70
N PRO A 67 -10.25 -8.18 -10.02
CA PRO A 67 -10.09 -7.29 -11.16
C PRO A 67 -11.39 -6.81 -11.82
N SER A 68 -12.45 -6.50 -11.05
CA SER A 68 -13.57 -5.69 -11.57
C SER A 68 -13.07 -4.38 -12.20
N PRO A 69 -13.80 -3.84 -13.21
CA PRO A 69 -13.46 -2.57 -13.83
C PRO A 69 -13.24 -1.46 -12.80
N LEU A 70 -12.19 -0.67 -13.00
CA LEU A 70 -11.94 0.54 -12.21
C LEU A 70 -12.89 1.66 -12.67
N PRO A 71 -13.15 2.68 -11.83
CA PRO A 71 -13.96 3.83 -12.21
C PRO A 71 -13.44 4.54 -13.46
N VAL A 72 -14.33 5.21 -14.19
CA VAL A 72 -13.96 6.00 -15.37
C VAL A 72 -12.91 7.07 -14.98
N GLY A 73 -11.87 7.20 -15.79
CA GLY A 73 -10.76 8.13 -15.52
C GLY A 73 -9.71 7.59 -14.54
N ALA A 74 -9.85 6.35 -14.05
CA ALA A 74 -8.79 5.70 -13.28
C ALA A 74 -7.64 5.24 -14.18
N GLU A 75 -6.41 5.58 -13.80
CA GLU A 75 -5.19 5.04 -14.37
C GLU A 75 -4.64 3.94 -13.48
N GLU A 76 -4.39 2.76 -14.06
CA GLU A 76 -3.80 1.61 -13.38
C GLU A 76 -2.34 1.41 -13.79
N LYS A 77 -1.46 1.18 -12.80
CA LYS A 77 -0.06 0.82 -13.05
C LYS A 77 0.38 -0.31 -12.13
N PHE A 78 1.17 -1.22 -12.70
CA PHE A 78 1.92 -2.24 -11.98
C PHE A 78 3.41 -2.00 -12.16
N PHE A 79 4.16 -2.10 -11.08
CA PHE A 79 5.62 -2.02 -11.12
C PHE A 79 6.21 -2.75 -9.92
N TRP A 80 7.49 -3.06 -9.98
CA TRP A 80 8.25 -3.46 -8.81
C TRP A 80 9.19 -2.35 -8.37
N LEU A 81 9.45 -2.29 -7.08
CA LEU A 81 10.48 -1.44 -6.50
C LEU A 81 11.55 -2.33 -5.89
N ASN A 82 12.81 -1.92 -6.02
CA ASN A 82 13.91 -2.44 -5.21
C ASN A 82 14.29 -1.33 -4.23
N ARG A 83 14.05 -1.55 -2.94
CA ARG A 83 14.35 -0.58 -1.88
C ARG A 83 15.19 -1.24 -0.81
N GLU A 84 16.03 -0.45 -0.17
CA GLU A 84 16.63 -0.87 1.09
C GLU A 84 15.61 -0.66 2.21
N VAL A 85 15.23 -1.73 2.90
CA VAL A 85 14.33 -1.72 4.05
C VAL A 85 15.03 -2.46 5.18
N GLN A 86 15.21 -1.83 6.34
CA GLN A 86 15.98 -2.39 7.45
C GLN A 86 17.36 -2.92 6.99
N SER A 87 18.08 -2.11 6.22
CA SER A 87 19.42 -2.42 5.69
C SER A 87 19.50 -3.65 4.80
N ARG A 88 18.38 -4.05 4.18
CA ARG A 88 18.31 -5.21 3.27
C ARG A 88 17.57 -4.84 1.98
N PRO A 89 18.10 -5.23 0.79
CA PRO A 89 17.39 -5.03 -0.48
C PRO A 89 16.09 -5.85 -0.56
N THR A 90 14.96 -5.16 -0.64
CA THR A 90 13.62 -5.72 -0.77
C THR A 90 13.07 -5.47 -2.16
N ALA A 91 12.69 -6.54 -2.87
CA ALA A 91 11.80 -6.42 -4.02
C ALA A 91 10.36 -6.34 -3.53
N ILE A 92 9.63 -5.34 -4.02
CA ILE A 92 8.26 -5.02 -3.62
C ILE A 92 7.41 -4.97 -4.88
N LEU A 93 6.30 -5.71 -4.91
CA LEU A 93 5.33 -5.63 -6.02
C LEU A 93 4.23 -4.63 -5.67
N VAL A 94 3.98 -3.70 -6.59
CA VAL A 94 3.08 -2.57 -6.37
C VAL A 94 1.98 -2.56 -7.42
N HIS A 95 0.75 -2.39 -6.95
CA HIS A 95 -0.41 -2.00 -7.74
C HIS A 95 -0.78 -0.56 -7.38
N ARG A 96 -0.85 0.32 -8.36
CA ARG A 96 -1.22 1.73 -8.17
C ARG A 96 -2.43 2.06 -9.03
N VAL A 97 -3.40 2.71 -8.41
CA VAL A 97 -4.55 3.33 -9.08
C VAL A 97 -4.49 4.83 -8.81
N MET A 98 -4.59 5.63 -9.86
CA MET A 98 -4.70 7.09 -9.76
C MET A 98 -6.06 7.47 -10.33
N LEU A 99 -6.79 8.33 -9.64
CA LEU A 99 -8.13 8.74 -10.04
C LEU A 99 -8.24 10.26 -9.91
N ARG A 100 -8.61 10.92 -11.01
CA ARG A 100 -8.97 12.34 -11.01
C ARG A 100 -10.49 12.46 -10.94
N MET A 101 -11.00 13.22 -9.99
CA MET A 101 -12.44 13.44 -9.79
C MET A 101 -12.72 14.92 -9.61
N GLY A 102 -13.39 15.54 -10.59
CA GLY A 102 -13.61 16.98 -10.61
C GLY A 102 -12.28 17.74 -10.52
N THR A 103 -12.10 18.48 -9.43
CA THR A 103 -10.87 19.25 -9.15
C THR A 103 -9.89 18.53 -8.22
N GLY A 104 -10.22 17.33 -7.71
CA GLY A 104 -9.37 16.55 -6.80
C GLY A 104 -8.68 15.37 -7.46
N GLU A 105 -7.61 14.89 -6.82
CA GLU A 105 -6.84 13.72 -7.25
C GLU A 105 -6.65 12.74 -6.09
N LEU A 106 -6.73 11.44 -6.39
CA LEU A 106 -6.44 10.36 -5.47
C LEU A 106 -5.37 9.44 -6.06
N ILE A 107 -4.40 9.07 -5.24
CA ILE A 107 -3.43 8.01 -5.52
C ILE A 107 -3.63 6.93 -4.48
N LEU A 108 -3.99 5.71 -4.91
CA LEU A 108 -4.00 4.53 -4.07
C LEU A 108 -2.92 3.56 -4.53
N SER A 109 -2.11 3.09 -3.59
CA SER A 109 -1.06 2.13 -3.85
C SER A 109 -1.17 0.96 -2.89
N ARG A 110 -1.20 -0.25 -3.42
CA ARG A 110 -1.07 -1.50 -2.67
C ARG A 110 0.29 -2.11 -2.96
N GLN A 111 1.05 -2.36 -1.91
CA GLN A 111 2.24 -3.20 -1.97
C GLN A 111 1.80 -4.60 -1.54
N PHE A 112 1.49 -5.44 -2.52
CA PHE A 112 0.85 -6.74 -2.31
C PHE A 112 1.84 -7.89 -2.13
N TYR A 113 3.13 -7.59 -2.24
CA TYR A 113 4.22 -8.47 -1.86
C TYR A 113 5.44 -7.64 -1.46
N ALA A 114 6.06 -7.99 -0.35
CA ALA A 114 7.38 -7.51 0.06
C ALA A 114 8.21 -8.72 0.49
N GLY A 115 9.43 -8.84 -0.04
CA GLY A 115 10.27 -10.02 0.23
C GLY A 115 10.66 -10.20 1.70
N HIS A 116 10.65 -9.12 2.49
CA HIS A 116 10.95 -9.13 3.93
C HIS A 116 10.47 -7.82 4.61
N SER A 117 10.80 -7.65 5.90
CA SER A 117 10.58 -6.46 6.75
C SER A 117 9.14 -6.10 7.11
N TYR A 118 8.20 -6.24 6.17
CA TYR A 118 6.76 -6.09 6.40
C TYR A 118 6.01 -7.04 5.47
N ASN A 119 4.69 -7.13 5.65
CA ASN A 119 3.84 -8.11 5.01
C ASN A 119 3.16 -7.51 3.77
N SER A 120 2.50 -6.37 3.98
CA SER A 120 1.77 -5.63 2.97
C SER A 120 1.61 -4.16 3.38
N ASN A 121 1.27 -3.32 2.41
CA ASN A 121 1.06 -1.90 2.65
C ASN A 121 -0.06 -1.36 1.76
N GLN A 122 -0.91 -0.49 2.31
CA GLN A 122 -1.85 0.33 1.53
C GLN A 122 -1.64 1.80 1.85
N LEU A 123 -1.28 2.56 0.83
CA LEU A 123 -1.16 4.02 0.85
C LEU A 123 -2.30 4.63 0.06
N THR A 124 -2.98 5.61 0.65
CA THR A 124 -3.91 6.51 -0.02
C THR A 124 -3.43 7.94 0.16
N VAL A 125 -3.22 8.65 -0.94
CA VAL A 125 -2.97 10.10 -0.96
C VAL A 125 -4.14 10.77 -1.64
N VAL A 126 -4.71 11.80 -1.02
CA VAL A 126 -5.79 12.60 -1.61
C VAL A 126 -5.36 14.05 -1.66
N CYS A 127 -5.45 14.68 -2.83
CA CYS A 127 -5.20 16.09 -3.04
C CYS A 127 -6.51 16.77 -3.43
N LEU A 128 -6.93 17.74 -2.63
CA LEU A 128 -8.15 18.52 -2.88
C LEU A 128 -7.79 20.01 -2.96
N PRO A 129 -8.37 20.79 -3.88
CA PRO A 129 -8.19 22.23 -3.87
C PRO A 129 -8.81 22.83 -2.62
N TYR A 130 -8.16 23.84 -2.06
CA TYR A 130 -8.64 24.57 -0.90
C TYR A 130 -8.12 26.01 -0.94
N ARG A 131 -9.04 26.96 -1.18
CA ARG A 131 -8.71 28.38 -1.41
C ARG A 131 -7.66 28.48 -2.52
N ASP A 132 -6.57 29.22 -2.30
CA ASP A 132 -5.48 29.42 -3.27
C ASP A 132 -4.40 28.31 -3.22
N GLY A 133 -4.75 27.12 -2.72
CA GLY A 133 -3.82 26.01 -2.58
C GLY A 133 -4.51 24.65 -2.54
N SER A 134 -3.86 23.67 -1.92
CA SER A 134 -4.38 22.29 -1.83
C SER A 134 -4.24 21.71 -0.42
N LEU A 135 -5.22 20.91 -0.04
CA LEU A 135 -5.14 19.99 1.10
C LEU A 135 -4.65 18.63 0.61
N VAL A 136 -3.57 18.15 1.22
CA VAL A 136 -3.00 16.82 0.94
C VAL A 136 -3.20 15.93 2.16
N PHE A 137 -4.00 14.89 1.99
CA PHE A 137 -4.20 13.84 2.98
C PHE A 137 -3.29 12.66 2.65
N TYR A 138 -2.54 12.18 3.63
CA TYR A 138 -1.66 11.02 3.52
C TYR A 138 -2.11 9.96 4.51
N MET A 139 -2.54 8.80 4.02
CA MET A 139 -3.06 7.71 4.83
C MET A 139 -2.28 6.45 4.48
N ASN A 140 -1.53 5.91 5.44
CA ASN A 140 -0.70 4.74 5.21
C ASN A 140 -1.04 3.66 6.23
N ARG A 141 -1.24 2.43 5.76
CA ARG A 141 -1.43 1.26 6.63
C ARG A 141 -0.43 0.18 6.24
N THR A 142 0.54 -0.04 7.09
CA THR A 142 1.55 -1.10 6.97
C THR A 142 1.19 -2.25 7.89
N PHE A 143 1.20 -3.47 7.36
CA PHE A 143 1.05 -4.69 8.14
C PHE A 143 2.42 -5.32 8.32
N THR A 144 2.79 -5.63 9.55
CA THR A 144 4.08 -6.25 9.86
C THR A 144 3.97 -7.12 11.10
N ASP A 145 4.67 -8.24 11.04
CA ASP A 145 4.81 -9.27 12.07
C ASP A 145 5.96 -8.98 13.06
N GLN A 146 6.73 -7.91 12.82
CA GLN A 146 7.89 -7.49 13.61
C GLN A 146 7.51 -6.78 14.93
N VAL A 147 6.28 -6.28 15.02
CA VAL A 147 5.74 -5.61 16.21
C VAL A 147 4.75 -6.49 16.99
N ALA A 148 4.51 -7.72 16.53
CA ALA A 148 3.68 -8.70 17.22
C ALA A 148 4.46 -9.39 18.36
N GLY A 149 3.86 -9.49 19.55
CA GLY A 149 4.43 -10.15 20.73
C GLY A 149 4.37 -9.30 22.01
N SER A 150 5.09 -9.72 23.05
CA SER A 150 5.18 -9.02 24.36
C SER A 150 5.60 -7.56 24.18
N GLY A 151 4.81 -6.62 24.72
CA GLY A 151 5.05 -5.18 24.56
C GLY A 151 4.68 -4.60 23.19
N GLY A 152 3.92 -5.33 22.36
CA GLY A 152 3.53 -4.90 21.02
C GLY A 152 2.80 -3.55 20.97
N SER A 153 1.94 -3.24 21.95
CA SER A 153 1.24 -1.94 22.03
C SER A 153 2.20 -0.76 22.20
N LEU A 154 3.24 -0.90 23.02
CA LEU A 154 4.28 0.12 23.22
C LEU A 154 5.13 0.27 21.95
N LYS A 155 5.52 -0.85 21.31
CA LYS A 155 6.26 -0.84 20.04
C LYS A 155 5.44 -0.18 18.91
N HIS A 156 4.13 -0.43 18.86
CA HIS A 156 3.22 0.24 17.94
C HIS A 156 3.16 1.74 18.21
N SER A 157 3.06 2.18 19.46
CA SER A 157 3.00 3.60 19.80
C SER A 157 4.27 4.34 19.34
N ILE A 158 5.45 3.79 19.66
CA ILE A 158 6.74 4.37 19.28
C ILE A 158 6.91 4.36 17.75
N GLY A 159 6.59 3.24 17.10
CA GLY A 159 6.67 3.11 15.64
C GLY A 159 5.73 4.11 14.93
N ASN A 160 4.50 4.27 15.41
CA ASN A 160 3.53 5.21 14.84
C ASN A 160 3.99 6.67 15.00
N GLU A 161 4.59 7.02 16.14
CA GLU A 161 5.14 8.36 16.36
C GLU A 161 6.31 8.65 15.40
N GLN A 162 7.26 7.70 15.28
CA GLN A 162 8.38 7.83 14.36
C GLN A 162 7.90 7.92 12.89
N GLU A 163 6.94 7.08 12.48
CA GLU A 163 6.36 7.16 11.13
C GLU A 163 5.65 8.51 10.90
N ARG A 164 4.91 9.02 11.89
CA ARG A 164 4.24 10.33 11.80
C ARG A 164 5.25 11.46 11.59
N ASP A 165 6.37 11.42 12.28
CA ASP A 165 7.41 12.46 12.17
C ASP A 165 8.09 12.41 10.80
N GLU A 166 8.39 11.22 10.28
CA GLU A 166 8.94 11.05 8.93
C GLU A 166 7.94 11.47 7.83
N ILE A 167 6.66 11.11 7.97
CA ILE A 167 5.60 11.57 7.05
C ILE A 167 5.47 13.10 7.11
N THR A 168 5.55 13.69 8.31
CA THR A 168 5.50 15.14 8.49
C THR A 168 6.69 15.82 7.79
N LYS A 169 7.91 15.28 7.94
CA LYS A 169 9.08 15.77 7.22
C LYS A 169 8.90 15.65 5.70
N LEU A 170 8.41 14.50 5.22
CA LEU A 170 8.12 14.27 3.80
C LEU A 170 7.15 15.31 3.25
N LEU A 171 6.02 15.54 3.93
CA LEU A 171 5.00 16.51 3.49
C LEU A 171 5.52 17.96 3.54
N LYS A 172 6.31 18.32 4.56
CA LYS A 172 6.97 19.63 4.62
C LYS A 172 7.95 19.83 3.46
N ASN A 173 8.73 18.81 3.13
CA ASN A 173 9.68 18.85 2.02
C ASN A 173 8.96 18.90 0.68
N LEU A 174 7.88 18.13 0.51
CA LEU A 174 7.02 18.18 -0.67
C LEU A 174 6.48 19.61 -0.87
N ARG A 175 5.93 20.21 0.19
CA ARG A 175 5.43 21.59 0.15
C ARG A 175 6.51 22.58 -0.30
N LYS A 176 7.73 22.48 0.25
CA LYS A 176 8.85 23.35 -0.14
C LYS A 176 9.30 23.17 -1.59
N ALA A 177 9.14 21.98 -2.15
CA ALA A 177 9.60 21.67 -3.51
C ALA A 177 8.60 22.10 -4.61
N ILE A 178 7.35 22.35 -4.25
CA ILE A 178 6.28 22.75 -5.18
C ILE A 178 5.85 24.22 -5.01
N GLN A 179 6.52 24.96 -4.12
CA GLN A 179 6.42 26.40 -3.93
C GLN A 179 7.64 27.07 -4.55
#